data_AF-A0A845TM44-F1
#
_entry.id   AF-A0A845TM44-F1
#
_cell.length_a   1.000
_cell.length_b   1.000
_cell.length_c   1.000
_cell.angle_alpha   90.00
_cell.angle_beta   90.00
_cell.angle_gamma   90.00
#
_symmetry.space_group_name_H-M   'P 1'
#
loop_
_entity.id
_entity.type
_entity.pdbx_description
1 polymer ?
#
loop_
_entity_poly.entity_id
_entity_poly.type
_entity_poly.pdbx_seq_one_letter_code
_entity_poly.pdbx_strand_id
1 'polypeptide(L)'
;MLTMPRQPDDTPSESAIAFRTRHRSLVWSNPNASDTIFIRHALLQPRFTVLLDAAVAFGMDVLYAEWNSLLADDGEEVRRATPVTQRMLNNIQNGYEQATA
;
A
#
# COMPACT_ATOMS: atom_id res chain seq x y z
N MET A 1 -16.61 22.87 -26.45
CA MET A 1 -15.53 22.31 -25.61
C MET A 1 -16.04 22.29 -24.18
N LEU A 2 -16.48 21.14 -23.69
CA LEU A 2 -16.94 20.98 -22.31
C LEU A 2 -15.72 20.80 -21.42
N THR A 3 -15.40 21.81 -20.62
CA THR A 3 -14.47 21.68 -19.49
C THR A 3 -15.15 20.80 -18.45
N MET A 4 -14.75 19.53 -18.39
CA MET A 4 -15.12 18.66 -17.27
C MET A 4 -14.55 19.27 -15.97
N PRO A 5 -15.34 19.43 -14.90
CA PRO A 5 -14.80 19.83 -13.62
C PRO A 5 -13.87 18.73 -13.11
N ARG A 6 -12.62 19.10 -12.78
CA ARG A 6 -11.66 18.23 -12.09
C ARG A 6 -12.31 17.77 -10.77
N GLN A 7 -12.43 16.45 -10.55
CA GLN A 7 -12.97 15.93 -9.29
C GLN A 7 -12.08 16.37 -8.09
N PRO A 8 -12.66 16.64 -6.90
CA PRO A 8 -11.91 17.23 -5.78
C PRO A 8 -10.97 16.28 -5.04
N ASP A 9 -10.94 14.98 -5.33
CA ASP A 9 -10.27 13.98 -4.49
C ASP A 9 -8.91 13.46 -5.01
N ASP A 10 -8.37 14.01 -6.10
CA ASP A 10 -7.06 13.59 -6.62
C ASP A 10 -5.87 14.18 -5.84
N THR A 11 -6.12 14.91 -4.74
CA THR A 11 -5.04 15.44 -3.91
C THR A 11 -4.61 14.36 -2.93
N PRO A 12 -3.36 13.86 -3.00
CA PRO A 12 -2.91 12.86 -2.06
C PRO A 12 -3.01 13.35 -0.62
N SER A 13 -3.50 12.49 0.27
CA SER A 13 -3.60 12.80 1.70
C SER A 13 -2.22 13.14 2.27
N GLU A 14 -2.19 13.96 3.33
CA GLU A 14 -0.93 14.31 4.02
C GLU A 14 -0.19 13.04 4.48
N SER A 15 -0.93 12.04 4.98
CA SER A 15 -0.39 10.73 5.35
C SER A 15 0.24 9.99 4.17
N ALA A 16 -0.37 10.05 2.98
CA ALA A 16 0.18 9.44 1.76
C ALA A 16 1.46 10.15 1.28
N ILE A 17 1.55 11.48 1.42
CA ILE A 17 2.77 12.25 1.12
C ILE A 17 3.87 11.89 2.11
N ALA A 18 3.55 11.83 3.40
CA ALA A 18 4.48 11.46 4.45
C ALA A 18 5.03 10.03 4.26
N PHE A 19 4.16 9.08 3.90
CA PHE A 19 4.54 7.72 3.57
C PHE A 19 5.55 7.67 2.43
N ARG A 20 5.23 8.28 1.29
CA ARG A 20 6.12 8.32 0.11
C ARG A 20 7.48 8.93 0.42
N THR A 21 7.48 10.02 1.19
CA THR A 21 8.71 10.71 1.59
C THR A 21 9.58 9.81 2.47
N ARG A 22 8.98 9.15 3.48
CA ARG A 22 9.68 8.26 4.40
C ARG A 22 10.21 7.01 3.70
N HIS A 23 9.42 6.42 2.81
CA HIS A 23 9.71 5.14 2.16
C HIS A 23 10.13 5.30 0.69
N ARG A 24 10.74 6.45 0.34
CA ARG A 24 11.22 6.76 -1.02
C ARG A 24 12.13 5.69 -1.63
N SER A 25 12.82 4.89 -0.80
CA SER A 25 13.69 3.82 -1.25
C SER A 25 12.93 2.65 -1.88
N LEU A 26 11.62 2.51 -1.62
CA LEU A 26 10.79 1.50 -2.27
C LEU A 26 10.74 1.68 -3.79
N VAL A 27 10.86 2.92 -4.27
CA VAL A 27 10.76 3.24 -5.70
C VAL A 27 11.92 4.15 -6.13
N TRP A 28 13.15 3.68 -5.88
CA TRP A 28 14.38 4.46 -6.09
C TRP A 28 14.51 5.06 -7.52
N SER A 29 14.02 4.36 -8.54
CA SER A 29 14.13 4.78 -9.95
C SER A 29 13.06 5.78 -10.39
N ASN A 30 11.95 5.92 -9.67
CA ASN A 30 10.85 6.80 -10.04
C ASN A 30 10.25 7.49 -8.80
N PRO A 31 10.75 8.69 -8.43
CA PRO A 31 10.24 9.42 -7.27
C PRO A 31 8.79 9.93 -7.46
N ASN A 32 8.28 9.95 -8.70
CA ASN A 32 6.91 10.37 -9.02
C ASN A 32 5.96 9.17 -9.16
N ALA A 33 6.35 7.99 -8.67
CA ALA A 33 5.50 6.82 -8.72
C ALA A 33 4.20 7.03 -7.92
N SER A 34 3.12 6.44 -8.43
CA SER A 34 1.80 6.50 -7.77
C SER A 34 1.79 5.72 -6.47
N ASP A 35 0.81 6.02 -5.61
CA ASP A 35 0.62 5.33 -4.33
C ASP A 35 0.47 3.82 -4.51
N THR A 36 -0.25 3.38 -5.55
CA THR A 36 -0.35 1.96 -5.93
C THR A 36 1.02 1.30 -6.12
N ILE A 37 1.98 1.97 -6.78
CA ILE A 37 3.32 1.41 -6.99
C ILE A 37 4.07 1.27 -5.66
N PHE A 38 3.98 2.28 -4.80
CA PHE A 38 4.56 2.23 -3.46
C PHE A 38 3.97 1.09 -2.61
N ILE A 39 2.64 0.95 -2.61
CA ILE A 39 1.92 -0.11 -1.88
C ILE A 39 2.32 -1.49 -2.41
N ARG A 40 2.35 -1.69 -3.73
CA ARG A 40 2.74 -2.97 -4.33
C ARG A 40 4.18 -3.35 -4.00
N HIS A 41 5.12 -2.41 -4.04
CA HIS A 41 6.49 -2.67 -3.62
C HIS A 41 6.58 -3.05 -2.14
N ALA A 42 5.83 -2.37 -1.26
CA ALA A 42 5.77 -2.72 0.15
C ALA A 42 5.20 -4.13 0.37
N LEU A 43 4.20 -4.55 -0.42
CA LEU A 43 3.59 -5.88 -0.35
C LEU A 43 4.49 -6.99 -0.89
N LEU A 44 5.28 -6.71 -1.93
CA LEU A 44 6.21 -7.68 -2.54
C LEU A 44 7.52 -7.83 -1.75
N GLN A 45 7.94 -6.79 -1.03
CA GLN A 45 9.13 -6.79 -0.18
C GLN A 45 8.76 -6.43 1.27
N PRO A 46 8.00 -7.29 1.95
CA PRO A 46 7.32 -6.93 3.17
C PRO A 46 8.30 -6.72 4.33
N ARG A 47 8.20 -5.54 4.93
CA ARG A 47 8.77 -5.21 6.24
C ARG A 47 7.61 -4.74 7.11
N PHE A 48 7.46 -5.33 8.29
CA PHE A 48 6.28 -5.08 9.14
C PHE A 48 6.01 -3.58 9.36
N THR A 49 7.05 -2.81 9.71
CA THR A 49 6.92 -1.36 9.94
C THR A 49 6.50 -0.58 8.68
N VAL A 50 6.90 -1.04 7.49
CA VAL A 50 6.51 -0.41 6.23
C VAL A 50 5.05 -0.71 5.90
N LEU A 51 4.61 -1.96 6.11
CA LEU A 51 3.21 -2.33 5.91
C LEU A 51 2.28 -1.66 6.92
N LEU A 52 2.72 -1.50 8.17
CA LEU A 52 1.97 -0.76 9.18
C LEU A 52 1.86 0.73 8.80
N ASP A 53 2.96 1.37 8.40
CA ASP A 53 2.94 2.76 7.92
C ASP A 53 2.01 2.91 6.69
N ALA A 54 2.00 1.92 5.79
CA ALA A 54 1.12 1.92 4.62
C ALA A 54 -0.35 1.77 5.04
N ALA A 55 -0.65 0.89 6.00
CA ALA A 55 -1.99 0.72 6.53
C ALA A 55 -2.50 2.01 7.21
N VAL A 56 -1.65 2.74 7.93
CA VAL A 56 -1.99 4.05 8.51
C VAL A 56 -2.23 5.09 7.41
N ALA A 57 -1.45 5.07 6.33
CA ALA A 57 -1.53 6.07 5.27
C ALA A 57 -2.70 5.86 4.29
N PHE A 58 -3.02 4.61 3.99
CA PHE A 58 -3.95 4.23 2.91
C PHE A 58 -5.14 3.40 3.37
N GLY A 59 -5.11 2.86 4.59
CA GLY A 59 -6.14 1.96 5.11
C GLY A 59 -5.95 0.51 4.69
N MET A 60 -6.45 -0.42 5.52
CA MET A 60 -6.30 -1.86 5.28
C MET A 60 -7.03 -2.33 4.02
N ASP A 61 -8.20 -1.76 3.71
CA ASP A 61 -8.98 -2.14 2.52
C ASP A 61 -8.21 -1.94 1.23
N VAL A 62 -7.48 -0.82 1.12
CA VAL A 62 -6.65 -0.51 -0.06
C VAL A 62 -5.48 -1.50 -0.17
N LEU A 63 -4.82 -1.80 0.95
CA LEU A 63 -3.73 -2.77 0.97
C LEU A 63 -4.20 -4.16 0.53
N TYR A 64 -5.34 -4.63 1.03
CA TYR A 64 -5.91 -5.92 0.62
C TYR A 64 -6.37 -5.92 -0.84
N ALA A 65 -6.94 -4.82 -1.35
CA ALA A 65 -7.32 -4.71 -2.76
C ALA A 65 -6.11 -4.83 -3.71
N GLU A 66 -5.01 -4.13 -3.40
CA GLU A 66 -3.76 -4.23 -4.17
C GLU A 66 -3.10 -5.60 -4.01
N TRP A 67 -3.14 -6.18 -2.82
CA TRP A 67 -2.62 -7.53 -2.59
C TRP A 67 -3.38 -8.60 -3.37
N ASN A 68 -4.71 -8.53 -3.41
CA ASN A 68 -5.53 -9.44 -4.21
C ASN A 68 -5.28 -9.28 -5.71
N SER A 69 -5.03 -8.05 -6.16
CA SER A 69 -4.65 -7.79 -7.56
C SER A 69 -3.31 -8.44 -7.89
N LEU A 70 -2.30 -8.33 -7.01
CA LEU A 70 -1.02 -9.01 -7.16
C LEU A 70 -1.15 -10.54 -7.15
N LEU A 71 -1.98 -11.10 -6.27
CA LEU A 71 -2.26 -12.54 -6.22
C LEU A 71 -2.87 -13.06 -7.53
N ALA A 72 -3.72 -12.27 -8.19
CA ALA A 72 -4.33 -12.65 -9.46
C ALA A 72 -3.31 -12.73 -10.62
N ASP A 73 -2.24 -11.93 -10.57
CA ASP A 73 -1.17 -11.94 -11.57
C ASP A 73 -0.26 -13.19 -11.47
N ASP A 74 -0.28 -13.92 -10.33
CA ASP A 74 0.50 -15.14 -10.05
C ASP A 74 1.99 -15.07 -10.48
N GLY A 75 2.63 -13.94 -10.18
CA GLY A 75 4.06 -13.74 -10.43
C GLY A 75 4.95 -14.53 -9.46
N GLU A 76 6.20 -14.82 -9.87
CA GLU A 76 7.18 -15.48 -9.00
C GLU A 76 7.45 -14.68 -7.71
N GLU A 77 7.61 -13.36 -7.83
CA GLU A 77 7.80 -12.47 -6.69
C GLU A 77 6.61 -12.48 -5.73
N VAL A 78 5.39 -12.54 -6.28
CA VAL A 78 4.15 -12.65 -5.50
C VAL A 78 4.14 -13.95 -4.71
N ARG A 79 4.35 -15.09 -5.39
CA ARG A 79 4.41 -16.41 -4.74
C ARG A 79 5.43 -16.45 -3.61
N ARG A 80 6.61 -15.86 -3.82
CA ARG A 80 7.66 -15.76 -2.81
C ARG A 80 7.24 -14.90 -1.61
N ALA A 81 6.56 -13.79 -1.84
CA ALA A 81 6.13 -12.86 -0.79
C ALA A 81 4.90 -13.36 -0.01
N THR A 82 4.03 -14.15 -0.63
CA THR A 82 2.73 -14.57 -0.08
C THR A 82 2.74 -15.01 1.39
N PRO A 83 3.55 -15.99 1.82
CA PRO A 83 3.44 -16.51 3.18
C PRO A 83 3.78 -15.46 4.25
N VAL A 84 4.73 -14.57 3.95
CA VAL A 84 5.15 -13.51 4.88
C VAL A 84 4.19 -12.31 4.82
N THR A 85 3.77 -11.89 3.63
CA THR A 85 2.87 -10.75 3.45
C THR A 85 1.50 -11.01 4.06
N GLN A 86 0.88 -12.16 3.79
CA GLN A 86 -0.42 -12.51 4.36
C GLN A 86 -0.40 -12.54 5.89
N ARG A 87 0.64 -13.15 6.48
CA ARG A 87 0.80 -13.18 7.93
C ARG A 87 0.91 -11.78 8.53
N MET A 88 1.68 -10.88 7.90
CA MET A 88 1.84 -9.51 8.38
C MET A 88 0.54 -8.70 8.26
N LEU A 89 -0.15 -8.77 7.12
CA LEU A 89 -1.43 -8.08 6.95
C LEU A 89 -2.47 -8.52 7.98
N ASN A 90 -2.60 -9.84 8.20
CA ASN A 90 -3.52 -10.37 9.21
C ASN A 90 -3.17 -9.89 10.63
N ASN A 91 -1.87 -9.87 10.98
CA ASN A 91 -1.44 -9.35 12.28
C ASN A 91 -1.77 -7.86 12.46
N ILE A 92 -1.62 -7.06 11.41
CA ILE A 92 -1.96 -5.63 11.44
C ILE A 92 -3.48 -5.45 11.58
N GLN A 93 -4.26 -6.17 10.77
CA GLN A 93 -5.73 -6.15 10.83
C GLN A 93 -6.24 -6.50 12.23
N ASN A 94 -5.77 -7.63 12.79
CA ASN A 94 -6.13 -8.05 14.14
C ASN A 94 -5.73 -7.01 15.20
N GLY A 95 -4.58 -6.35 15.01
CA GLY A 95 -4.13 -5.28 15.89
C GLY A 95 -5.05 -4.07 15.88
N TYR A 96 -5.56 -3.67 14.71
CA TYR A 96 -6.56 -2.60 14.62
C TYR A 96 -7.87 -2.99 15.28
N GLU A 97 -8.38 -4.19 15.00
CA GLU A 97 -9.64 -4.68 15.58
C GLU A 97 -9.60 -4.68 17.11
N GLN A 98 -8.49 -5.13 17.70
CA GLN A 98 -8.29 -5.11 19.16
C GLN A 98 -8.19 -3.70 19.75
N ALA A 99 -7.67 -2.72 19.01
CA ALA A 99 -7.53 -1.35 19.48
C ALA A 99 -8.86 -0.56 19.40
N THR A 100 -9.79 -0.99 18.55
CA THR A 100 -11.10 -0.36 18.36
C THR A 100 -12.25 -1.05 19.09
N ALA A 101 -12.00 -2.21 19.70
CA ALA A 101 -12.95 -2.96 20.53
C ALA A 101 -13.06 -2.38 21.94
#